data_AF-A0A2X3EIZ4-F1
#
_entry.id   AF-A0A2X3EIZ4-F1
#
_cell.length_a   1.000
_cell.length_b   1.000
_cell.length_c   1.000
_cell.angle_alpha   90.00
_cell.angle_beta   90.00
_cell.angle_gamma   90.00
#
_symmetry.space_group_name_H-M   'P 1'
#
loop_
_entity.id
_entity.type
_entity.pdbx_description
1 polymer ?
#
loop_
_entity_poly.entity_id
_entity_poly.type
_entity_poly.pdbx_seq_one_letter_code
_entity_poly.pdbx_strand_id
1 'polypeptide(L)'
;MNFKNFSQKFRDMSRDLQKETKGIYNVTFNDKKAIEIKIIENIEQQIQNLLQQAVIIYAKGFHNHKQDKGLGAEHIRLHLEQGSEGEITIQELLNLGNSLREYINVFEEAFIDKNGAKIYEWQNEENVKFRAVADKVPESVATHLANLNSDAQIISFYSDRNLNQQMEFKNPKVKAYYENKSNTLTTRRK
;
A
#
# COMPACT_ATOMS: atom_id res chain seq x y z
N MET A 1 -15.21 -3.27 14.12
CA MET A 1 -15.77 -4.42 13.36
C MET A 1 -15.38 -5.74 14.04
N ASN A 2 -16.23 -6.78 13.95
CA ASN A 2 -16.12 -8.06 14.67
C ASN A 2 -15.22 -9.07 13.92
N PHE A 3 -14.29 -9.75 14.61
CA PHE A 3 -13.33 -10.71 14.00
C PHE A 3 -13.96 -11.81 13.12
N LYS A 4 -15.23 -12.14 13.39
CA LYS A 4 -16.03 -13.09 12.57
C LYS A 4 -16.17 -12.65 11.11
N ASN A 5 -16.26 -11.36 10.82
CA ASN A 5 -16.44 -10.86 9.45
C ASN A 5 -15.19 -11.01 8.59
N PHE A 6 -14.00 -10.83 9.18
CA PHE A 6 -12.73 -10.98 8.46
C PHE A 6 -12.46 -12.44 8.07
N SER A 7 -12.67 -13.37 9.00
CA SER A 7 -12.47 -14.81 8.74
C SER A 7 -13.40 -15.35 7.63
N GLN A 8 -14.63 -14.86 7.56
CA GLN A 8 -15.55 -15.20 6.49
C GLN A 8 -15.10 -14.58 5.16
N LYS A 9 -14.86 -13.25 5.13
CA LYS A 9 -14.36 -12.55 3.93
C LYS A 9 -13.07 -13.17 3.39
N PHE A 10 -12.16 -13.60 4.27
CA PHE A 10 -10.93 -14.27 3.90
C PHE A 10 -11.18 -15.62 3.21
N ARG A 11 -12.12 -16.43 3.72
CA ARG A 11 -12.48 -17.72 3.09
C ARG A 11 -13.12 -17.54 1.71
N ASP A 12 -13.85 -16.45 1.52
CA ASP A 12 -14.55 -16.14 0.28
C ASP A 12 -13.63 -15.50 -0.79
N MET A 13 -12.42 -15.04 -0.41
CA MET A 13 -11.40 -14.55 -1.34
C MET A 13 -10.86 -15.65 -2.27
N SER A 14 -10.39 -15.25 -3.45
CA SER A 14 -9.65 -16.15 -4.33
C SER A 14 -8.42 -16.72 -3.63
N ARG A 15 -7.98 -17.91 -4.06
CA ARG A 15 -6.81 -18.58 -3.46
C ARG A 15 -5.54 -17.72 -3.51
N ASP A 16 -5.38 -16.93 -4.57
CA ASP A 16 -4.20 -16.09 -4.73
C ASP A 16 -4.24 -14.85 -3.82
N LEU A 17 -5.42 -14.23 -3.66
CA LEU A 17 -5.60 -13.17 -2.66
C LEU A 17 -5.36 -13.68 -1.23
N GLN A 18 -5.79 -14.91 -0.92
CA GLN A 18 -5.52 -15.53 0.38
C GLN A 18 -4.01 -15.75 0.61
N LYS A 19 -3.28 -16.18 -0.41
CA LYS A 19 -1.82 -16.36 -0.34
C LYS A 19 -1.11 -15.02 -0.14
N GLU A 20 -1.50 -13.99 -0.87
CA GLU A 20 -0.96 -12.63 -0.75
C GLU A 20 -1.17 -12.09 0.68
N THR A 21 -2.41 -12.14 1.17
CA THR A 21 -2.75 -11.71 2.54
C THR A 21 -1.94 -12.47 3.60
N LYS A 22 -1.85 -13.80 3.49
CA LYS A 22 -1.00 -14.62 4.37
C LYS A 22 0.48 -14.24 4.25
N GLY A 23 0.94 -13.92 3.04
CA GLY A 23 2.30 -13.47 2.78
C GLY A 23 2.62 -12.16 3.49
N ILE A 24 1.77 -11.14 3.33
CA ILE A 24 1.92 -9.84 4.02
C ILE A 24 1.92 -10.02 5.53
N TYR A 25 0.98 -10.83 6.06
CA TYR A 25 0.96 -11.18 7.48
C TYR A 25 2.28 -11.81 7.92
N ASN A 26 2.74 -12.83 7.19
CA ASN A 26 3.95 -13.56 7.54
C ASN A 26 5.22 -12.72 7.41
N VAL A 27 5.27 -11.73 6.53
CA VAL A 27 6.43 -10.81 6.42
C VAL A 27 6.42 -9.79 7.56
N THR A 28 5.24 -9.38 8.02
CA THR A 28 5.10 -8.36 9.06
C THR A 28 5.28 -8.93 10.47
N PHE A 29 4.71 -10.11 10.72
CA PHE A 29 4.61 -10.67 12.06
C PHE A 29 5.40 -11.97 12.25
N ASN A 30 5.88 -12.58 11.16
CA ASN A 30 6.69 -13.80 11.20
C ASN A 30 8.04 -13.54 10.49
N ASP A 31 8.99 -14.46 10.61
CA ASP A 31 10.34 -14.27 10.04
C ASP A 31 10.44 -14.50 8.53
N LYS A 32 9.34 -14.28 7.78
CA LYS A 32 9.42 -14.28 6.31
C LYS A 32 10.04 -12.98 5.81
N LYS A 33 10.86 -13.10 4.78
CA LYS A 33 11.67 -11.98 4.27
C LYS A 33 10.90 -11.06 3.32
N ALA A 34 10.04 -11.63 2.47
CA ALA A 34 9.29 -10.86 1.49
C ALA A 34 8.14 -11.67 0.87
N ILE A 35 7.24 -10.96 0.19
CA ILE A 35 6.22 -11.48 -0.71
C ILE A 35 6.07 -10.54 -1.92
N GLU A 36 5.76 -11.10 -3.08
CA GLU A 36 5.37 -10.35 -4.27
C GLU A 36 3.90 -9.96 -4.21
N ILE A 37 3.59 -8.70 -4.52
CA ILE A 37 2.24 -8.18 -4.73
C ILE A 37 2.10 -7.91 -6.22
N LYS A 38 1.22 -8.67 -6.87
CA LYS A 38 0.88 -8.45 -8.28
C LYS A 38 -0.23 -7.41 -8.35
N ILE A 39 0.06 -6.27 -8.98
CA ILE A 39 -0.90 -5.16 -9.07
C ILE A 39 -1.60 -5.08 -10.43
N ILE A 40 -1.15 -5.87 -11.42
CA ILE A 40 -1.82 -6.03 -12.71
C ILE A 40 -2.11 -7.52 -12.93
N GLU A 41 -3.39 -7.88 -13.04
CA GLU A 41 -3.82 -9.29 -13.00
C GLU A 41 -3.99 -9.93 -14.39
N ASN A 42 -4.31 -9.16 -15.44
CA ASN A 42 -4.54 -9.73 -16.77
C ASN A 42 -3.46 -9.34 -17.78
N ILE A 43 -3.22 -10.27 -18.72
CA ILE A 43 -2.16 -10.17 -19.73
C ILE A 43 -2.43 -9.01 -20.70
N GLU A 44 -3.69 -8.71 -20.99
CA GLU A 44 -4.05 -7.60 -21.89
C GLU A 44 -3.64 -6.25 -21.30
N GLN A 45 -3.90 -6.01 -20.01
CA GLN A 45 -3.42 -4.83 -19.30
C GLN A 45 -1.89 -4.83 -19.25
N GLN A 46 -1.22 -5.97 -19.02
CA GLN A 46 0.25 -6.03 -19.02
C GLN A 46 0.86 -5.75 -20.40
N ILE A 47 0.20 -6.13 -21.49
CA ILE A 47 0.65 -5.86 -22.86
C ILE A 47 0.39 -4.39 -23.24
N GLN A 48 -0.76 -3.85 -22.86
CA GLN A 48 -1.11 -2.45 -23.10
C GLN A 48 -0.25 -1.49 -22.26
N ASN A 49 0.05 -1.87 -21.03
CA ASN A 49 0.87 -1.12 -20.09
C ASN A 49 2.23 -1.82 -19.94
N LEU A 50 3.26 -1.36 -20.69
CA LEU A 50 4.68 -1.67 -20.47
C LEU A 50 5.22 -1.15 -19.11
N LEU A 51 4.38 -1.09 -18.08
CA LEU A 51 4.65 -0.47 -16.81
C LEU A 51 5.53 -1.38 -15.97
N GLN A 52 6.66 -0.81 -15.50
CA GLN A 52 7.60 -1.41 -14.53
C GLN A 52 6.97 -1.60 -13.12
N GLN A 53 5.65 -1.71 -13.03
CA GLN A 53 4.90 -1.74 -11.77
C GLN A 53 4.11 -3.04 -11.60
N ALA A 54 4.08 -3.96 -12.57
CA ALA A 54 3.27 -5.18 -12.50
C ALA A 54 3.45 -6.01 -11.21
N VAL A 55 4.66 -5.95 -10.61
CA VAL A 55 5.00 -6.60 -9.35
C VAL A 55 5.71 -5.63 -8.43
N ILE A 56 5.20 -5.48 -7.20
CA ILE A 56 5.85 -4.74 -6.11
C ILE A 56 6.23 -5.71 -5.00
N ILE A 57 7.40 -5.52 -4.40
CA ILE A 57 7.86 -6.33 -3.27
C ILE A 57 7.40 -5.73 -1.95
N TYR A 58 6.72 -6.51 -1.13
CA TYR A 58 6.53 -6.22 0.29
C TYR A 58 7.56 -7.01 1.09
N ALA A 59 8.59 -6.32 1.58
CA ALA A 59 9.73 -6.93 2.27
C ALA A 59 9.77 -6.55 3.75
N LYS A 60 10.44 -7.39 4.55
CA LYS A 60 10.60 -7.20 6.00
C LYS A 60 11.24 -5.85 6.32
N GLY A 61 12.31 -5.50 5.60
CA GLY A 61 12.99 -4.22 5.77
C GLY A 61 13.60 -4.03 7.16
N PHE A 62 13.67 -2.80 7.64
CA PHE A 62 14.21 -2.46 8.96
C PHE A 62 13.67 -1.12 9.45
N HIS A 63 13.84 -0.84 10.74
CA HIS A 63 13.65 0.49 11.30
C HIS A 63 14.80 0.86 12.24
N ASN A 64 15.32 2.07 12.10
CA ASN A 64 16.33 2.66 12.97
C ASN A 64 15.68 3.66 13.92
N HIS A 65 15.41 3.23 15.15
CA HIS A 65 14.79 4.04 16.20
C HIS A 65 15.57 5.30 16.58
N LYS A 66 16.90 5.35 16.32
CA LYS A 66 17.71 6.54 16.64
C LYS A 66 17.50 7.67 15.64
N GLN A 67 17.20 7.32 14.39
CA GLN A 67 17.05 8.28 13.29
C GLN A 67 15.59 8.46 12.87
N ASP A 68 14.69 7.67 13.47
CA ASP A 68 13.30 7.53 13.06
C ASP A 68 13.16 7.32 11.54
N LYS A 69 13.97 6.39 11.03
CA LYS A 69 14.07 6.07 9.60
C LYS A 69 14.06 4.58 9.39
N GLY A 70 13.31 4.14 8.40
CA GLY A 70 13.24 2.74 8.05
C GLY A 70 12.56 2.53 6.71
N LEU A 71 12.41 1.26 6.35
CA LEU A 71 11.66 0.84 5.20
C LEU A 71 11.03 -0.53 5.44
N GLY A 72 9.98 -0.85 4.68
CA GLY A 72 9.35 -2.16 4.67
C GLY A 72 8.55 -2.45 5.95
N ALA A 73 8.24 -3.72 6.17
CA ALA A 73 7.33 -4.17 7.20
C ALA A 73 7.73 -3.75 8.63
N GLU A 74 9.03 -3.76 8.96
CA GLU A 74 9.51 -3.32 10.28
C GLU A 74 9.24 -1.83 10.54
N HIS A 75 9.33 -0.99 9.50
CA HIS A 75 8.97 0.42 9.63
C HIS A 75 7.45 0.61 9.67
N ILE A 76 6.72 -0.10 8.81
CA ILE A 76 5.25 -0.06 8.75
C ILE A 76 4.61 -0.52 10.05
N ARG A 77 5.25 -1.45 10.77
CA ARG A 77 4.75 -1.97 12.05
C ARG A 77 4.56 -0.89 13.12
N LEU A 78 5.32 0.20 13.05
CA LEU A 78 5.12 1.35 13.95
C LEU A 78 3.74 1.99 13.75
N HIS A 79 3.24 2.03 12.52
CA HIS A 79 1.91 2.54 12.22
C HIS A 79 0.79 1.57 12.62
N LEU A 80 1.09 0.34 13.06
CA LEU A 80 0.10 -0.58 13.62
C LEU A 80 -0.10 -0.37 15.13
N GLU A 81 0.72 0.45 15.77
CA GLU A 81 0.58 0.80 17.18
C GLU A 81 -0.58 1.77 17.36
N GLN A 82 -1.43 1.49 18.35
CA GLN A 82 -2.61 2.31 18.62
C GLN A 82 -2.20 3.74 18.98
N GLY A 83 -2.76 4.74 18.30
CA GLY A 83 -2.44 6.15 18.51
C GLY A 83 -1.15 6.62 17.83
N SER A 84 -0.46 5.77 17.07
CA SER A 84 0.75 6.16 16.32
C SER A 84 0.44 7.16 15.22
N GLU A 85 1.40 8.04 14.90
CA GLU A 85 1.30 8.90 13.72
C GLU A 85 1.18 8.04 12.46
N GLY A 86 0.15 8.31 11.64
CA GLY A 86 -0.12 7.55 10.43
C GLY A 86 -0.77 6.18 10.66
N GLU A 87 -1.45 6.00 11.80
CA GLU A 87 -2.03 4.72 12.24
C GLU A 87 -2.83 3.99 11.15
N ILE A 88 -2.50 2.73 10.93
CA ILE A 88 -3.23 1.78 10.09
C ILE A 88 -3.69 0.60 10.93
N THR A 89 -4.78 -0.02 10.53
CA THR A 89 -5.23 -1.28 11.11
C THR A 89 -4.54 -2.46 10.43
N ILE A 90 -4.50 -3.60 11.12
CA ILE A 90 -4.05 -4.87 10.52
C ILE A 90 -4.87 -5.20 9.27
N GLN A 91 -6.18 -4.91 9.27
CA GLN A 91 -7.04 -5.19 8.11
C GLN A 91 -6.67 -4.33 6.90
N GLU A 92 -6.32 -3.07 7.11
CA GLU A 92 -5.86 -2.16 6.04
C GLU A 92 -4.52 -2.63 5.48
N LEU A 93 -3.59 -3.04 6.34
CA LEU A 93 -2.31 -3.62 5.90
C LEU A 93 -2.51 -4.89 5.07
N LEU A 94 -3.34 -5.80 5.55
CA LEU A 94 -3.63 -7.06 4.85
C LEU A 94 -4.39 -6.85 3.53
N ASN A 95 -5.05 -5.71 3.36
CA ASN A 95 -5.76 -5.31 2.14
C ASN A 95 -4.90 -4.41 1.22
N LEU A 96 -3.61 -4.23 1.50
CA LEU A 96 -2.72 -3.34 0.74
C LEU A 96 -2.71 -3.70 -0.75
N GLY A 97 -2.52 -4.98 -1.11
CA GLY A 97 -2.48 -5.39 -2.52
C GLY A 97 -3.77 -5.09 -3.28
N ASN A 98 -4.94 -5.26 -2.65
CA ASN A 98 -6.23 -4.91 -3.26
C ASN A 98 -6.34 -3.40 -3.49
N SER A 99 -5.89 -2.61 -2.51
CA SER A 99 -5.91 -1.14 -2.61
C SER A 99 -5.00 -0.65 -3.74
N LEU A 100 -3.84 -1.30 -3.95
CA LEU A 100 -2.93 -1.00 -5.06
C LEU A 100 -3.54 -1.36 -6.43
N ARG A 101 -4.23 -2.51 -6.52
CA ARG A 101 -4.96 -2.91 -7.74
C ARG A 101 -6.10 -1.95 -8.07
N GLU A 102 -6.89 -1.55 -7.09
CA GLU A 102 -7.96 -0.56 -7.26
C GLU A 102 -7.40 0.79 -7.73
N TYR A 103 -6.28 1.24 -7.16
CA TYR A 103 -5.60 2.45 -7.60
C TYR A 103 -5.21 2.38 -9.08
N ILE A 104 -4.50 1.33 -9.49
CA ILE A 104 -4.04 1.17 -10.88
C ILE A 104 -5.22 1.06 -11.85
N ASN A 105 -6.32 0.42 -11.45
CA ASN A 105 -7.51 0.36 -12.29
C ASN A 105 -8.17 1.73 -12.54
N VAL A 106 -7.98 2.69 -11.63
CA VAL A 106 -8.56 4.05 -11.77
C VAL A 106 -7.57 5.04 -12.40
N PHE A 107 -6.29 4.95 -12.06
CA PHE A 107 -5.28 5.95 -12.43
C PHE A 107 -4.25 5.45 -13.44
N GLU A 108 -4.32 4.18 -13.83
CA GLU A 108 -3.47 3.48 -14.80
C GLU A 108 -1.99 3.29 -14.37
N GLU A 109 -1.41 4.27 -13.68
CA GLU A 109 -0.02 4.29 -13.24
C GLU A 109 0.15 4.95 -11.87
N ALA A 110 1.18 4.58 -11.12
CA ALA A 110 1.60 5.34 -9.94
C ALA A 110 2.03 6.76 -10.27
N PHE A 111 1.82 7.67 -9.33
CA PHE A 111 2.47 8.97 -9.36
C PHE A 111 3.95 8.83 -9.01
N ILE A 112 4.83 9.34 -9.86
CA ILE A 112 6.27 9.35 -9.60
C ILE A 112 6.65 10.68 -8.95
N ASP A 113 7.19 10.62 -7.75
CA ASP A 113 7.65 11.83 -7.06
C ASP A 113 8.99 12.35 -7.63
N LYS A 114 9.44 13.51 -7.14
CA LYS A 114 10.68 14.15 -7.59
C LYS A 114 11.94 13.30 -7.41
N ASN A 115 11.91 12.29 -6.55
CA ASN A 115 13.03 11.39 -6.27
C ASN A 115 12.91 10.06 -7.03
N GLY A 116 11.84 9.87 -7.81
CA GLY A 116 11.58 8.63 -8.54
C GLY A 116 10.73 7.60 -7.77
N ALA A 117 10.29 7.92 -6.54
CA ALA A 117 9.47 7.01 -5.76
C ALA A 117 8.05 6.94 -6.33
N LYS A 118 7.50 5.73 -6.40
CA LYS A 118 6.12 5.44 -6.81
C LYS A 118 5.20 5.67 -5.62
N ILE A 119 4.21 6.54 -5.81
CA ILE A 119 3.26 6.98 -4.80
C ILE A 119 1.87 6.50 -5.19
N TYR A 120 1.25 5.75 -4.28
CA TYR A 120 -0.13 5.28 -4.37
C TYR A 120 -0.91 5.92 -3.25
N GLU A 121 -2.02 6.58 -3.59
CA GLU A 121 -2.81 7.35 -2.64
C GLU A 121 -4.29 7.14 -2.89
N TRP A 122 -5.05 6.95 -1.81
CA TRP A 122 -6.48 6.77 -1.90
C TRP A 122 -7.18 7.27 -0.63
N GLN A 123 -8.50 7.41 -0.72
CA GLN A 123 -9.38 7.69 0.40
C GLN A 123 -10.38 6.55 0.55
N ASN A 124 -10.59 6.08 1.77
CA ASN A 124 -11.64 5.11 2.07
C ASN A 124 -13.01 5.80 2.28
N GLU A 125 -14.05 5.01 2.53
CA GLU A 125 -15.42 5.50 2.74
C GLU A 125 -15.58 6.32 4.04
N GLU A 126 -14.68 6.12 5.00
CA GLU A 126 -14.63 6.87 6.26
C GLU A 126 -13.86 8.20 6.13
N ASN A 127 -13.47 8.57 4.90
CA ASN A 127 -12.65 9.74 4.56
C ASN A 127 -11.21 9.71 5.12
N VAL A 128 -10.74 8.55 5.55
CA VAL A 128 -9.33 8.34 5.92
C VAL A 128 -8.52 8.24 4.63
N LYS A 129 -7.44 9.00 4.55
CA LYS A 129 -6.54 9.02 3.41
C LYS A 129 -5.33 8.14 3.70
N PHE A 130 -4.90 7.39 2.69
CA PHE A 130 -3.78 6.46 2.78
C PHE A 130 -2.73 6.78 1.75
N ARG A 131 -1.47 6.51 2.09
CA ARG A 131 -0.35 6.58 1.17
C ARG A 131 0.52 5.34 1.32
N ALA A 132 0.75 4.65 0.21
CA ALA A 132 1.80 3.66 0.08
C ALA A 132 2.91 4.21 -0.83
N VAL A 133 4.15 4.05 -0.39
CA VAL A 133 5.34 4.50 -1.12
C VAL A 133 6.15 3.27 -1.49
N ALA A 134 6.44 3.13 -2.78
CA ALA A 134 7.33 2.10 -3.30
C ALA A 134 8.53 2.74 -3.99
N ASP A 135 9.73 2.24 -3.75
CA ASP A 135 10.94 2.80 -4.33
C ASP A 135 11.94 1.70 -4.69
N LYS A 136 12.94 2.05 -5.51
CA LYS A 136 14.06 1.19 -5.81
C LYS A 136 15.03 1.19 -4.62
N VAL A 137 15.11 0.07 -3.93
CA VAL A 137 16.01 -0.08 -2.78
C VAL A 137 17.38 -0.57 -3.26
N PRO A 138 18.49 0.14 -2.94
CA PRO A 138 19.83 -0.31 -3.32
C PRO A 138 20.17 -1.70 -2.78
N GLU A 139 20.87 -2.49 -3.58
CA GLU A 139 21.24 -3.88 -3.23
C GLU A 139 22.02 -3.98 -1.91
N SER A 140 22.82 -2.97 -1.58
CA SER A 140 23.59 -2.87 -0.33
C SER A 140 22.70 -2.78 0.92
N VAL A 141 21.51 -2.18 0.79
CA VAL A 141 20.47 -2.14 1.83
C VAL A 141 19.55 -3.36 1.73
N ALA A 142 19.40 -3.90 0.51
CA ALA A 142 18.68 -5.13 0.21
C ALA A 142 19.49 -6.40 0.53
N THR A 143 20.58 -6.33 1.30
CA THR A 143 21.52 -7.43 1.60
C THR A 143 20.91 -8.65 2.32
N HIS A 144 19.60 -8.66 2.56
CA HIS A 144 18.83 -9.83 2.99
C HIS A 144 17.74 -10.31 2.00
N LEU A 145 17.60 -9.65 0.84
CA LEU A 145 16.50 -9.76 -0.13
C LEU A 145 16.93 -10.41 -1.48
N ALA A 146 18.04 -11.15 -1.47
CA ALA A 146 18.55 -11.86 -2.64
C ALA A 146 17.42 -12.62 -3.36
N ASN A 147 17.18 -12.25 -4.63
CA ASN A 147 16.40 -12.91 -5.68
C ASN A 147 15.01 -12.35 -6.05
N LEU A 148 14.58 -11.19 -5.55
CA LEU A 148 13.33 -10.58 -6.06
C LEU A 148 13.64 -9.51 -7.11
N ASN A 149 13.48 -9.88 -8.38
CA ASN A 149 13.61 -8.98 -9.53
C ASN A 149 12.40 -8.05 -9.61
N SER A 150 12.42 -6.94 -8.86
CA SER A 150 11.43 -5.87 -9.00
C SER A 150 12.11 -4.52 -8.83
N ASP A 151 11.71 -3.57 -9.68
CA ASP A 151 12.15 -2.18 -9.63
C ASP A 151 11.44 -1.37 -8.52
N ALA A 152 10.59 -2.00 -7.70
CA ALA A 152 9.87 -1.32 -6.63
C ALA A 152 9.62 -2.21 -5.40
N GLN A 153 10.01 -1.71 -4.25
CA GLN A 153 9.70 -2.29 -2.94
C GLN A 153 8.87 -1.30 -2.13
N ILE A 154 7.81 -1.75 -1.47
CA ILE A 154 7.08 -0.94 -0.49
C ILE A 154 8.06 -0.54 0.63
N ILE A 155 8.30 0.76 0.75
CA ILE A 155 9.14 1.32 1.82
C ILE A 155 8.31 1.85 2.98
N SER A 156 7.10 2.34 2.73
CA SER A 156 6.20 2.83 3.79
C SER A 156 4.74 2.72 3.37
N PHE A 157 3.85 2.54 4.35
CA PHE A 157 2.40 2.53 4.20
C PHE A 157 1.77 3.07 5.49
N TYR A 158 1.02 4.15 5.37
CA TYR A 158 0.45 4.87 6.51
C TYR A 158 -0.84 5.61 6.09
N SER A 159 -1.62 6.02 7.09
CA SER A 159 -2.83 6.83 6.91
C SER A 159 -2.62 8.29 7.34
N ASP A 160 -3.67 9.12 7.24
CA ASP A 160 -3.68 10.46 7.82
C ASP A 160 -4.17 10.52 9.28
N ARG A 161 -4.41 9.36 9.92
CA ARG A 161 -4.78 9.29 11.34
C ARG A 161 -3.62 9.76 12.21
N ASN A 162 -3.98 10.48 13.29
CA ASN A 162 -3.07 10.98 14.31
C ASN A 162 -1.93 11.88 13.78
N LEU A 163 -2.01 12.36 12.53
CA LEU A 163 -1.09 13.36 12.01
C LEU A 163 -1.46 14.75 12.54
N ASN A 164 -0.45 15.59 12.77
CA ASN A 164 -0.66 17.00 13.17
C ASN A 164 -1.44 17.81 12.13
N GLN A 165 -1.40 17.39 10.86
CA GLN A 165 -2.14 17.98 9.76
C GLN A 165 -2.72 16.88 8.88
N GLN A 166 -3.92 17.10 8.36
CA GLN A 166 -4.53 16.15 7.43
C GLN A 166 -3.66 16.01 6.18
N MET A 167 -3.49 14.78 5.72
CA MET A 167 -2.68 14.52 4.52
C MET A 167 -3.31 15.16 3.28
N GLU A 168 -2.48 15.84 2.49
CA GLU A 168 -2.80 16.24 1.13
C GLU A 168 -2.28 15.20 0.13
N PHE A 169 -3.06 14.94 -0.92
CA PHE A 169 -2.64 14.07 -2.01
C PHE A 169 -1.51 14.71 -2.81
N LYS A 170 -0.43 13.95 -3.03
CA LYS A 170 0.68 14.36 -3.89
C LYS A 170 0.28 14.28 -5.36
N ASN A 171 -0.51 13.28 -5.75
CA ASN A 171 -0.98 13.14 -7.12
C ASN A 171 -2.16 14.10 -7.40
N PRO A 172 -2.02 15.08 -8.32
CA PRO A 172 -3.11 15.98 -8.67
C PRO A 172 -4.34 15.27 -9.26
N LYS A 173 -4.15 14.15 -9.99
CA LYS A 173 -5.25 13.34 -10.53
C LYS A 173 -6.08 12.72 -9.41
N VAL A 174 -5.42 12.21 -8.35
CA VAL A 174 -6.08 11.66 -7.16
C VAL A 174 -6.84 12.75 -6.42
N LYS A 175 -6.22 13.92 -6.23
CA LYS A 175 -6.87 15.09 -5.61
C LYS A 175 -8.16 15.46 -6.33
N ALA A 176 -8.09 15.68 -7.64
CA ALA A 176 -9.26 16.03 -8.45
C ALA A 176 -10.36 14.94 -8.42
N TYR A 177 -9.97 13.66 -8.44
CA TYR A 177 -10.91 12.55 -8.37
C TYR A 177 -11.76 12.58 -7.09
N TYR A 178 -11.12 12.73 -5.92
CA TYR A 178 -11.83 12.73 -4.64
C TYR A 178 -12.58 14.03 -4.36
N GLU A 179 -12.09 15.18 -4.81
CA GLU A 179 -12.83 16.46 -4.77
C GLU A 179 -14.12 16.36 -5.58
N ASN A 180 -14.07 15.85 -6.81
CA ASN A 180 -15.26 15.68 -7.65
C ASN A 180 -16.26 14.66 -7.07
N LYS A 181 -15.76 13.58 -6.46
CA LYS A 181 -16.61 12.58 -5.79
C LYS A 181 -17.38 13.19 -4.61
N SER A 182 -16.73 14.05 -3.82
CA SER A 182 -17.35 14.75 -2.70
C SER A 182 -18.44 15.75 -3.15
N ASN A 183 -18.20 16.47 -4.26
CA ASN A 183 -19.16 17.41 -4.83
C ASN A 183 -20.41 16.69 -5.37
N THR A 184 -20.22 15.54 -6.02
CA THR A 184 -21.32 14.73 -6.58
C THR A 184 -22.24 14.17 -5.48
N LEU A 185 -21.67 13.75 -4.34
CA LEU A 185 -22.45 13.29 -3.17
C LEU A 185 -23.24 14.43 -2.51
N THR A 186 -22.71 15.64 -2.54
CA THR A 186 -23.37 16.83 -1.96
C THR A 186 -24.54 17.30 -2.82
N THR A 187 -24.41 17.27 -4.15
CA THR A 187 -25.50 17.65 -5.07
C THR A 187 -26.67 16.67 -5.07
N ARG A 188 -26.43 15.37 -4.83
CA ARG A 188 -27.50 14.35 -4.76
C ARG A 188 -28.33 14.36 -3.46
N ARG A 189 -27.93 15.16 -2.47
CA ARG A 189 -28.62 15.30 -1.17
C ARG A 189 -29.45 16.59 -1.05
N LYS A 190 -29.53 17.38 -2.12
CA LYS A 190 -30.43 18.53 -2.27
C LYS A 190 -31.57 18.17 -3.22
#